data_AF-A0A7C6KGH5-F1
#
_entry.id   AF-A0A7C6KGH5-F1
#
_cell.length_a   1.000
_cell.length_b   1.000
_cell.length_c   1.000
_cell.angle_alpha   90.00
_cell.angle_beta   90.00
_cell.angle_gamma   90.00
#
_symmetry.space_group_name_H-M   'P 1'
#
loop_
_entity.id
_entity.type
_entity.pdbx_description
1 polymer ?
#
loop_
_entity_poly.entity_id
_entity_poly.type
_entity_poly.pdbx_seq_one_letter_code
_entity_poly.pdbx_strand_id
1 'polypeptide(L)'
;MSKKTQPALIGAFVLGAITLAIAALFFVAGGDLWKKKSRYIMYFDGSVYGLQVGAPVVFRGVNIGLVRQIGIALDSNRQSFFIPVEIELFAQPAVDLYGQSVDINNQMASGQFVTQGLRGQLSMQSLLTGQLYIDLDFHPETPARLRGHGDAGQLREIPTIPTPVQLLKQQLSNIDFETLFRDISALASVLRKTAESDQLQTTLHALNQTMHNMERLSARLEQGSTPLLGDIHSTLAETSSAMQTAQSALKEIAAAASDIRTATADNSLLQHNLQRALKETTRAASAVRQLSETIEQRPETLLRGKGEH
;
A
#
# COMPACT_ATOMS: atom_id res chain seq x y z
N MET A 1 85.53 -14.38 6.48
CA MET A 1 85.29 -13.30 7.46
C MET A 1 83.86 -13.43 7.99
N SER A 2 83.68 -13.78 9.26
CA SER A 2 82.35 -13.95 9.87
C SER A 2 81.76 -12.58 10.24
N LYS A 3 80.68 -12.19 9.56
CA LYS A 3 79.99 -10.91 9.80
C LYS A 3 79.17 -11.06 11.09
N LYS A 4 79.60 -10.44 12.19
CA LYS A 4 78.88 -10.45 13.47
C LYS A 4 77.47 -9.88 13.28
N THR A 5 76.46 -10.71 13.43
CA THR A 5 75.05 -10.30 13.42
C THR A 5 74.80 -9.33 14.57
N GLN A 6 74.24 -8.15 14.27
CA GLN A 6 73.89 -7.15 15.27
C GLN A 6 72.43 -7.34 15.71
N PRO A 7 72.15 -7.92 16.89
CA PRO A 7 70.77 -8.23 17.32
C PRO A 7 69.87 -6.99 17.46
N ALA A 8 70.45 -5.82 17.74
CA ALA A 8 69.73 -4.55 17.78
C ALA A 8 69.08 -4.17 16.43
N LEU A 9 69.72 -4.52 15.32
CA LEU A 9 69.26 -4.19 13.97
C LEU A 9 68.06 -5.07 13.57
N ILE A 10 68.04 -6.32 14.05
CA ILE A 10 66.89 -7.23 13.91
C ILE A 10 65.73 -6.75 14.78
N GLY A 11 66.00 -6.34 16.03
CA GLY A 11 64.98 -5.80 16.93
C GLY A 11 64.31 -4.54 16.38
N ALA A 12 65.09 -3.61 15.81
CA ALA A 12 64.57 -2.40 15.18
C ALA A 12 63.70 -2.71 13.95
N PHE A 13 64.09 -3.70 13.14
CA PHE A 13 63.29 -4.14 11.99
C PHE A 13 61.95 -4.74 12.40
N VAL A 14 61.94 -5.61 13.43
CA VAL A 14 60.70 -6.22 13.93
C VAL A 14 59.77 -5.16 14.54
N LEU A 15 60.31 -4.22 15.32
CA LEU A 15 59.52 -3.10 15.84
C LEU A 15 58.96 -2.23 14.71
N GLY A 16 59.76 -1.93 13.70
CA GLY A 16 59.32 -1.20 12.51
C GLY A 16 58.18 -1.92 11.78
N ALA A 17 58.29 -3.23 11.58
CA ALA A 17 57.27 -4.05 10.93
C ALA A 17 55.97 -4.11 11.75
N ILE A 18 56.04 -4.25 13.07
CA ILE A 18 54.86 -4.23 13.95
C ILE A 18 54.18 -2.86 13.89
N THR A 19 54.96 -1.78 13.93
CA THR A 19 54.41 -0.40 13.87
C THR A 19 53.71 -0.15 12.53
N LEU A 20 54.31 -0.60 11.43
CA LEU A 20 53.71 -0.54 10.09
C LEU A 20 52.44 -1.37 10.00
N ALA A 21 52.43 -2.58 10.58
CA ALA A 21 51.25 -3.44 10.60
C ALA A 21 50.09 -2.80 11.39
N ILE A 22 50.38 -2.18 12.54
CA ILE A 22 49.40 -1.43 13.33
C ILE A 22 48.88 -0.23 12.53
N ALA A 23 49.77 0.56 11.91
CA ALA A 23 49.39 1.71 11.09
C ALA A 23 48.51 1.29 9.89
N ALA A 24 48.85 0.19 9.23
CA ALA A 24 48.06 -0.38 8.15
C ALA A 24 46.68 -0.84 8.64
N LEU A 25 46.60 -1.49 9.80
CA LEU A 25 45.33 -1.89 10.41
C LEU A 25 44.45 -0.68 10.73
N PHE A 26 45.02 0.38 11.30
CA PHE A 26 44.30 1.64 11.56
C PHE A 26 43.87 2.34 10.27
N PHE A 27 44.68 2.32 9.23
CA PHE A 27 44.35 2.92 7.94
C PHE A 27 43.20 2.17 7.23
N VAL A 28 43.24 0.83 7.26
CA VAL A 28 42.20 -0.02 6.68
C VAL A 28 40.89 0.05 7.48
N ALA A 29 40.97 0.06 8.82
CA ALA A 29 39.78 0.20 9.67
C ALA A 29 39.20 1.62 9.70
N GLY A 30 40.04 2.66 9.55
CA GLY A 30 39.66 4.06 9.68
C GLY A 30 38.82 4.61 8.53
N GLY A 31 38.81 3.98 7.35
CA GLY A 31 38.10 4.50 6.18
C GLY A 31 36.57 4.42 6.24
N ASP A 32 36.02 3.36 6.85
CA ASP A 32 34.57 3.10 6.83
C ASP A 32 33.87 3.38 8.17
N LEU A 33 34.65 3.46 9.26
CA LEU A 33 34.13 3.79 10.60
C LEU A 33 33.79 5.28 10.80
N TRP A 34 34.24 6.16 9.90
CA TRP A 34 34.10 7.62 10.03
C TRP A 34 33.02 8.24 9.14
N LYS A 35 32.30 7.44 8.34
CA LYS A 35 31.12 7.94 7.63
C LYS A 35 30.03 8.24 8.66
N LYS A 36 29.59 9.50 8.73
CA LYS A 36 28.46 9.91 9.59
C LYS A 36 27.21 9.15 9.14
N LYS A 37 26.85 8.11 9.88
CA LYS A 37 25.65 7.31 9.68
C LYS A 37 24.49 8.00 10.38
N SER A 38 23.52 8.47 9.61
CA SER A 38 22.33 9.14 10.16
C SER A 38 21.28 8.09 10.50
N ARG A 39 20.86 8.05 11.77
CA ARG A 39 19.85 7.12 12.25
C ARG A 39 18.50 7.81 12.38
N TYR A 40 17.46 7.09 11.99
CA TYR A 40 16.07 7.55 12.06
C TYR A 40 15.19 6.43 12.59
N ILE A 41 14.01 6.80 13.07
CA ILE A 41 13.00 5.85 13.56
C ILE A 41 11.69 6.06 12.82
N MET A 42 10.97 4.97 12.60
CA MET A 42 9.63 4.93 11.99
C MET A 42 8.73 4.09 12.86
N TYR A 43 7.46 4.48 13.01
CA TYR A 43 6.48 3.74 13.81
C TYR A 43 5.36 3.21 12.93
N PHE A 44 5.31 1.89 12.73
CA PHE A 44 4.26 1.27 11.95
C PHE A 44 3.07 0.84 12.82
N ASP A 45 1.86 1.16 12.35
CA ASP A 45 0.58 0.83 13.01
C ASP A 45 0.12 -0.62 12.68
N GLY A 46 0.71 -1.25 11.66
CA GLY A 46 0.33 -2.57 11.15
C GLY A 46 1.42 -3.61 11.28
N SER A 47 1.14 -4.83 10.82
CA SER A 47 2.13 -5.91 10.79
C SER A 47 3.32 -5.55 9.89
N VAL A 48 4.53 -5.68 10.42
CA VAL A 48 5.79 -5.63 9.66
C VAL A 48 6.26 -7.02 9.23
N TYR A 49 5.41 -8.04 9.27
CA TYR A 49 5.79 -9.41 8.93
C TYR A 49 6.39 -9.47 7.52
N GLY A 50 7.60 -10.02 7.41
CA GLY A 50 8.40 -10.02 6.18
C GLY A 50 9.49 -8.94 6.14
N LEU A 51 9.43 -7.92 7.00
CA LEU A 51 10.53 -6.97 7.19
C LEU A 51 11.60 -7.61 8.09
N GLN A 52 12.86 -7.52 7.66
CA GLN A 52 14.00 -8.13 8.34
C GLN A 52 15.05 -7.07 8.68
N VAL A 53 15.85 -7.34 9.72
CA VAL A 53 17.07 -6.55 9.96
C VAL A 53 18.00 -6.70 8.75
N GLY A 54 18.50 -5.59 8.24
CA GLY A 54 19.25 -5.52 6.98
C GLY A 54 18.39 -5.35 5.73
N ALA A 55 17.05 -5.31 5.85
CA ALA A 55 16.19 -4.97 4.71
C ALA A 55 16.55 -3.58 4.16
N PRO A 56 16.51 -3.38 2.84
CA PRO A 56 16.91 -2.12 2.24
C PRO A 56 15.93 -1.00 2.59
N VAL A 57 16.46 0.21 2.73
CA VAL A 57 15.68 1.44 2.74
C VAL A 57 15.92 2.13 1.41
N VAL A 58 14.85 2.33 0.66
CA VAL A 58 14.90 2.79 -0.72
C VAL A 58 14.22 4.14 -0.80
N PHE A 59 14.75 5.04 -1.63
CA PHE A 59 14.08 6.26 -2.03
C PHE A 59 13.96 6.26 -3.55
N ARG A 60 12.73 6.19 -4.06
CA ARG A 60 12.45 6.19 -5.52
C ARG A 60 13.29 5.17 -6.30
N GLY A 61 13.42 3.96 -5.77
CA GLY A 61 14.19 2.87 -6.38
C GLY A 61 15.69 2.85 -6.07
N VAL A 62 16.25 3.89 -5.44
CA VAL A 62 17.66 3.92 -5.04
C VAL A 62 17.83 3.45 -3.60
N ASN A 63 18.68 2.45 -3.37
CA ASN A 63 19.03 2.02 -2.01
C ASN A 63 19.86 3.11 -1.32
N ILE A 64 19.30 3.66 -0.25
CA ILE A 64 19.88 4.74 0.54
C ILE A 64 20.13 4.33 1.99
N GLY A 65 19.85 3.09 2.38
CA GLY A 65 20.00 2.68 3.78
C GLY A 65 19.57 1.24 4.07
N LEU A 66 19.55 0.91 5.36
CA LEU A 66 19.22 -0.42 5.86
C LEU A 66 18.40 -0.34 7.14
N VAL A 67 17.53 -1.32 7.35
CA VAL A 67 16.86 -1.57 8.63
C VAL A 67 17.88 -2.06 9.65
N ARG A 68 17.97 -1.39 10.79
CA ARG A 68 18.91 -1.74 11.86
C ARG A 68 18.26 -2.59 12.94
N GLN A 69 17.07 -2.22 13.37
CA GLN A 69 16.39 -2.87 14.48
C GLN A 69 14.88 -2.75 14.33
N ILE A 70 14.16 -3.78 14.76
CA ILE A 70 12.70 -3.83 14.80
C ILE A 70 12.32 -4.14 16.25
N GLY A 71 11.50 -3.29 16.85
CA GLY A 71 11.03 -3.43 18.22
C GLY A 71 9.50 -3.48 18.32
N ILE A 72 9.00 -3.54 19.54
CA ILE A 72 7.58 -3.44 19.86
C ILE A 72 7.45 -2.40 20.96
N ALA A 73 6.65 -1.36 20.73
CA ALA A 73 6.37 -0.31 21.70
C ALA A 73 4.88 -0.29 22.03
N LEU A 74 4.56 -0.07 23.30
CA LEU A 74 3.19 0.15 23.76
C LEU A 74 3.02 1.63 24.11
N ASP A 75 2.10 2.30 23.42
CA ASP A 75 1.65 3.62 23.86
C ASP A 75 0.63 3.43 24.99
N SER A 76 1.08 3.69 26.22
CA SER A 76 0.24 3.53 27.41
C SER A 76 -0.93 4.52 27.45
N ASN A 77 -0.83 5.66 26.75
CA ASN A 77 -1.90 6.66 26.71
C ASN A 77 -3.02 6.26 25.75
N ARG A 78 -2.69 5.50 24.69
CA ARG A 78 -3.65 5.08 23.64
C ARG A 78 -3.95 3.59 23.64
N GLN A 79 -3.37 2.83 24.58
CA GLN A 79 -3.46 1.38 24.66
C GLN A 79 -3.23 0.69 23.31
N SER A 80 -2.33 1.25 22.50
CA SER A 80 -2.10 0.83 21.12
C SER A 80 -0.65 0.37 20.98
N PHE A 81 -0.46 -0.77 20.32
CA PHE A 81 0.87 -1.29 19.99
C PHE A 81 1.37 -0.67 18.69
N PHE A 82 2.62 -0.26 18.69
CA PHE A 82 3.33 0.24 17.52
C PHE A 82 4.61 -0.55 17.33
N ILE A 83 5.07 -0.61 16.08
CA ILE A 83 6.30 -1.30 15.72
C ILE A 83 7.36 -0.24 15.38
N PRO A 84 8.21 0.17 16.35
CA PRO A 84 9.35 1.02 16.06
C PRO A 84 10.36 0.27 15.19
N VAL A 85 10.72 0.88 14.07
CA VAL A 85 11.75 0.40 13.16
C VAL A 85 12.85 1.45 13.08
N GLU A 86 14.03 1.11 13.56
CA GLU A 86 15.21 1.94 13.43
C GLU A 86 15.89 1.65 12.10
N ILE A 87 16.21 2.73 11.38
CA ILE A 87 16.91 2.67 10.12
C ILE A 87 18.22 3.46 10.16
N GLU A 88 19.14 3.04 9.31
CA GLU A 88 20.39 3.74 9.05
C GLU A 88 20.43 4.16 7.60
N LEU A 89 20.58 5.46 7.35
CA LEU A 89 20.75 6.00 6.02
C LEU A 89 22.23 6.25 5.73
N PHE A 90 22.64 5.86 4.52
CA PHE A 90 23.96 6.12 4.00
C PHE A 90 24.08 7.58 3.58
N ALA A 91 25.17 8.23 3.97
CA ALA A 91 25.51 9.56 3.48
C ALA A 91 25.95 9.46 2.01
N GLN A 92 24.99 9.59 1.09
CA GLN A 92 25.28 9.78 -0.32
C GLN A 92 25.21 11.28 -0.63
N PRO A 93 26.26 11.88 -1.20
CA PRO A 93 26.14 13.23 -1.75
C PRO A 93 25.08 13.20 -2.85
N ALA A 94 23.95 13.88 -2.67
CA ALA A 94 23.12 14.22 -3.82
C ALA A 94 23.82 15.34 -4.59
N VAL A 95 23.69 15.29 -5.89
CA VAL A 95 24.00 16.43 -6.74
C VAL A 95 22.67 16.98 -7.20
N ASP A 96 22.43 18.27 -7.04
CA ASP A 96 21.25 18.88 -7.64
C ASP A 96 21.36 18.90 -9.18
N LEU A 97 20.29 19.30 -9.86
CA LEU A 97 20.25 19.39 -11.33
C LEU A 97 21.24 20.45 -11.88
N TYR A 98 21.90 21.22 -11.01
CA TYR A 98 22.85 22.28 -11.33
C TYR A 98 24.29 21.93 -10.92
N GLY A 99 24.56 20.68 -10.54
CA GLY A 99 25.90 20.22 -10.19
C GLY A 99 26.37 20.58 -8.77
N GLN A 100 25.53 21.20 -7.94
CA GLN A 100 25.87 21.55 -6.57
C GLN A 100 25.67 20.35 -5.65
N SER A 101 26.62 20.13 -4.75
CA SER A 101 26.50 19.11 -3.71
C SER A 101 25.39 19.49 -2.74
N VAL A 102 24.35 18.69 -2.68
CA VAL A 102 23.29 18.79 -1.71
C VAL A 102 23.54 17.79 -0.59
N ASP A 103 23.67 18.30 0.63
CA ASP A 103 23.73 17.46 1.82
C ASP A 103 22.30 17.02 2.20
N ILE A 104 21.91 15.87 1.64
CA ILE A 104 20.62 15.21 1.93
C ILE A 104 20.47 14.98 3.44
N ASN A 105 21.55 14.66 4.15
CA ASN A 105 21.48 14.39 5.58
C ASN A 105 21.10 15.65 6.36
N ASN A 106 21.60 16.82 5.96
CA ASN A 106 21.28 18.07 6.64
C ASN A 106 19.82 18.51 6.39
N GLN A 107 19.27 18.25 5.20
CA GLN A 107 17.87 18.54 4.89
C GLN A 107 16.89 17.53 5.52
N MET A 108 17.27 16.26 5.60
CA MET A 108 16.57 15.27 6.43
C MET A 108 16.61 15.66 7.91
N ALA A 109 17.77 16.14 8.37
CA ALA A 109 18.00 16.56 9.75
C ALA A 109 17.18 17.79 10.15
N SER A 110 16.98 18.74 9.25
CA SER A 110 16.18 19.94 9.50
C SER A 110 14.68 19.64 9.54
N GLY A 111 14.24 18.42 9.21
CA GLY A 111 12.84 18.03 9.12
C GLY A 111 12.13 18.61 7.89
N GLN A 112 12.83 19.34 7.02
CA GLN A 112 12.24 19.97 5.83
C GLN A 112 11.58 18.94 4.92
N PHE A 113 12.22 17.80 4.70
CA PHE A 113 11.61 16.75 3.88
C PHE A 113 10.34 16.17 4.50
N VAL A 114 10.29 16.00 5.83
CA VAL A 114 9.08 15.55 6.53
C VAL A 114 7.93 16.55 6.32
N THR A 115 8.23 17.85 6.40
CA THR A 115 7.25 18.92 6.14
C THR A 115 6.82 18.99 4.67
N GLN A 116 7.69 18.63 3.74
CA GLN A 116 7.38 18.52 2.30
C GLN A 116 6.63 17.23 1.94
N GLY A 117 6.35 16.37 2.92
CA GLY A 117 5.56 15.16 2.72
C GLY A 117 6.37 13.87 2.72
N LEU A 118 7.64 13.84 3.09
CA LEU A 118 8.40 12.60 3.18
C LEU A 118 7.72 11.61 4.13
N ARG A 119 7.37 10.43 3.63
CA ARG A 119 6.80 9.33 4.42
C ARG A 119 7.56 8.04 4.17
N GLY A 120 7.58 7.19 5.18
CA GLY A 120 7.97 5.80 5.04
C GLY A 120 6.76 4.89 4.84
N GLN A 121 6.86 3.96 3.91
CA GLN A 121 5.86 2.92 3.67
C GLN A 121 6.55 1.56 3.57
N LEU A 122 5.90 0.50 4.05
CA LEU A 122 6.36 -0.86 3.79
C LEU A 122 5.97 -1.26 2.37
N SER A 123 6.93 -1.75 1.61
CA SER A 123 6.70 -2.27 0.26
C SER A 123 7.33 -3.65 0.12
N MET A 124 6.87 -4.42 -0.85
CA MET A 124 7.28 -5.81 -0.98
C MET A 124 8.48 -5.93 -1.92
N GLN A 125 9.58 -6.47 -1.41
CA GLN A 125 10.80 -6.69 -2.18
C GLN A 125 10.68 -7.96 -3.02
N SER A 126 10.10 -9.01 -2.45
CA SER A 126 9.96 -10.30 -3.10
C SER A 126 8.64 -10.95 -2.70
N LEU A 127 7.78 -11.13 -3.70
CA LEU A 127 6.49 -11.82 -3.55
C LEU A 127 6.67 -13.31 -3.21
N LEU A 128 7.77 -13.92 -3.66
CA LEU A 128 8.02 -15.35 -3.46
C LEU A 128 8.41 -15.66 -2.02
N THR A 129 9.19 -14.78 -1.40
CA THR A 129 9.70 -14.95 -0.04
C THR A 129 8.91 -14.16 0.99
N GLY A 130 7.99 -13.29 0.55
CA GLY A 130 7.25 -12.37 1.41
C GLY A 130 8.13 -11.31 2.07
N GLN A 131 9.32 -11.04 1.54
CA GLN A 131 10.24 -10.08 2.11
C GLN A 131 9.80 -8.65 1.82
N LEU A 132 9.83 -7.81 2.85
CA LEU A 132 9.50 -6.39 2.79
C LEU A 132 10.77 -5.53 2.82
N TYR A 133 10.65 -4.32 2.27
CA TYR A 133 11.61 -3.24 2.40
C TYR A 133 10.88 -1.95 2.80
N ILE A 134 11.64 -0.93 3.20
CA ILE A 134 11.08 0.39 3.49
C ILE A 134 11.27 1.27 2.26
N ASP A 135 10.15 1.76 1.73
CA ASP A 135 10.13 2.76 0.68
C ASP A 135 9.92 4.15 1.26
N LEU A 136 10.76 5.10 0.85
CA LEU A 136 10.67 6.51 1.20
C LEU A 136 10.27 7.30 -0.04
N ASP A 137 9.16 8.04 0.04
CA ASP A 137 8.75 8.99 -1.01
C ASP A 137 7.97 10.17 -0.41
N PHE A 138 7.67 11.15 -1.24
CA PHE A 138 6.92 12.35 -0.89
C PHE A 138 5.42 12.18 -1.14
N HIS A 139 4.67 12.24 -0.05
CA HIS A 139 3.20 12.18 0.03
C HIS A 139 2.65 13.43 0.74
N PRO A 140 2.68 14.61 0.08
CA PRO A 140 2.26 15.90 0.68
C PRO A 140 0.79 15.91 1.13
N GLU A 141 -0.06 15.07 0.55
CA GLU A 141 -1.48 14.92 0.86
C GLU A 141 -1.74 14.19 2.19
N THR A 142 -0.73 13.54 2.78
CA THR A 142 -0.89 12.73 3.99
C THR A 142 -0.46 13.50 5.24
N PRO A 143 -1.18 13.40 6.37
CA PRO A 143 -0.81 14.10 7.60
C PRO A 143 0.49 13.52 8.19
N ALA A 144 1.40 14.39 8.62
CA ALA A 144 2.62 14.01 9.34
C ALA A 144 2.29 13.64 10.79
N ARG A 145 1.87 12.40 11.04
CA ARG A 145 1.57 11.89 12.38
C ARG A 145 2.84 11.37 13.03
N LEU A 146 3.43 12.17 13.90
CA LEU A 146 4.54 11.75 14.75
C LEU A 146 4.00 10.98 15.97
N ARG A 147 4.60 9.82 16.25
CA ARG A 147 4.19 8.89 17.32
C ARG A 147 5.17 8.89 18.49
N GLY A 148 6.43 9.22 18.23
CA GLY A 148 7.45 9.36 19.25
C GLY A 148 7.11 10.51 20.20
N HIS A 149 7.13 10.22 21.50
CA HIS A 149 7.33 11.26 22.49
C HIS A 149 8.82 11.62 22.39
N GLY A 150 9.16 12.89 22.21
CA GLY A 150 10.52 13.38 21.94
C GLY A 150 11.61 13.04 22.98
N ASP A 151 11.31 12.15 23.94
CA ASP A 151 12.18 11.67 25.02
C ASP A 151 12.73 10.24 24.82
N ALA A 152 12.31 9.50 23.79
CA ALA A 152 12.94 8.22 23.44
C ALA A 152 14.22 8.44 22.59
N GLY A 153 15.23 9.04 23.21
CA GLY A 153 16.64 8.95 22.77
C GLY A 153 16.97 9.40 21.35
N GLN A 154 17.06 10.72 21.12
CA GLN A 154 17.82 11.40 20.05
C GLN A 154 17.56 11.05 18.57
N LEU A 155 16.78 10.01 18.24
CA LEU A 155 16.50 9.63 16.86
C LEU A 155 15.36 10.48 16.28
N ARG A 156 15.59 11.02 15.08
CA ARG A 156 14.56 11.77 14.36
C ARG A 156 13.54 10.81 13.75
N GLU A 157 12.27 11.14 13.92
CA GLU A 157 11.17 10.33 13.40
C GLU A 157 10.84 10.71 11.95
N ILE A 158 10.68 9.70 11.10
CA ILE A 158 10.07 9.83 9.77
C ILE A 158 8.64 9.27 9.88
N PRO A 159 7.59 10.08 9.62
CA PRO A 159 6.23 9.59 9.70
C PRO A 159 5.99 8.49 8.68
N THR A 160 5.15 7.52 9.04
CA THR A 160 4.79 6.42 8.15
C THR A 160 3.37 6.53 7.64
N ILE A 161 3.12 5.92 6.49
CA ILE A 161 1.77 5.72 5.95
C ILE A 161 1.45 4.22 5.83
N PRO A 162 0.17 3.82 5.92
CA PRO A 162 -0.24 2.43 5.72
C PRO A 162 0.11 1.95 4.30
N THR A 163 0.28 0.65 4.13
CA THR A 163 0.48 0.05 2.80
C THR A 163 -0.80 0.14 1.95
N PRO A 164 -0.73 0.08 0.60
CA PRO A 164 -1.92 0.11 -0.25
C PRO A 164 -2.92 -1.01 0.07
N VAL A 165 -2.40 -2.21 0.38
CA VAL A 165 -3.23 -3.36 0.78
C VAL A 165 -3.93 -3.09 2.11
N GLN A 166 -3.27 -2.43 3.06
CA GLN A 166 -3.87 -2.08 4.34
C GLN A 166 -4.98 -1.03 4.17
N LEU A 167 -4.77 -0.02 3.31
CA LEU A 167 -5.79 0.96 2.95
C LEU A 167 -7.01 0.27 2.31
N LEU A 168 -6.78 -0.68 1.40
CA LEU A 168 -7.85 -1.44 0.76
C LEU A 168 -8.64 -2.26 1.79
N LYS A 169 -7.97 -2.95 2.71
CA LYS A 169 -8.64 -3.70 3.79
C LYS A 169 -9.51 -2.78 4.66
N GLN A 170 -8.99 -1.63 5.08
CA GLN A 170 -9.74 -0.65 5.86
C GLN A 170 -10.98 -0.13 5.11
N GLN A 171 -10.87 0.05 3.79
CA GLN A 171 -12.00 0.47 2.97
C GLN A 171 -13.04 -0.63 2.79
N LEU A 172 -12.62 -1.88 2.55
CA LEU A 172 -13.52 -3.03 2.43
C LEU A 172 -14.22 -3.35 3.76
N SER A 173 -13.55 -3.19 4.90
CA SER A 173 -14.17 -3.38 6.22
C SER A 173 -15.35 -2.42 6.49
N ASN A 174 -15.44 -1.30 5.77
CA ASN A 174 -16.57 -0.38 5.88
C ASN A 174 -17.76 -0.78 4.99
N ILE A 175 -17.62 -1.81 4.15
CA ILE A 175 -18.71 -2.34 3.33
C ILE A 175 -19.44 -3.41 4.17
N ASP A 176 -20.71 -3.15 4.47
CA ASP A 176 -21.57 -4.12 5.14
C ASP A 176 -22.07 -5.18 4.14
N PHE A 177 -21.25 -6.21 3.95
CA PHE A 177 -21.57 -7.35 3.09
C PHE A 177 -22.82 -8.11 3.53
N GLU A 178 -23.17 -8.05 4.82
CA GLU A 178 -24.37 -8.70 5.35
C GLU A 178 -25.63 -7.97 4.87
N THR A 179 -25.62 -6.64 4.92
CA THR A 179 -26.70 -5.81 4.35
C THR A 179 -26.80 -5.99 2.84
N LEU A 180 -25.67 -5.99 2.11
CA LEU A 180 -25.69 -6.26 0.67
C LEU A 180 -26.31 -7.63 0.33
N PHE A 181 -25.96 -8.68 1.10
CA PHE A 181 -26.51 -10.02 0.88
C PHE A 181 -28.02 -10.09 1.19
N ARG A 182 -28.46 -9.42 2.26
CA ARG A 182 -29.89 -9.29 2.58
C ARG A 182 -30.66 -8.59 1.47
N ASP A 183 -30.13 -7.49 0.94
CA ASP A 183 -30.76 -6.73 -0.13
C ASP A 183 -30.88 -7.58 -1.42
N ILE A 184 -29.84 -8.34 -1.75
CA ILE A 184 -29.85 -9.28 -2.88
C ILE A 184 -30.86 -10.43 -2.68
N SER A 185 -30.95 -10.96 -1.46
CA SER A 185 -31.89 -12.03 -1.13
C SER A 185 -33.35 -11.53 -1.15
N ALA A 186 -33.58 -10.30 -0.69
CA ALA A 186 -34.87 -9.64 -0.77
C ALA A 186 -35.29 -9.44 -2.23
N LEU A 187 -34.36 -9.03 -3.11
CA LEU A 187 -34.59 -8.95 -4.55
C LEU A 187 -35.06 -10.29 -5.13
N ALA A 188 -34.38 -11.39 -4.81
CA ALA A 188 -34.78 -12.73 -5.27
C ALA A 188 -36.18 -13.13 -4.79
N SER A 189 -36.58 -12.68 -3.60
CA SER A 189 -37.92 -12.94 -3.05
C SER A 189 -39.03 -12.12 -3.73
N VAL A 190 -38.75 -10.86 -4.10
CA VAL A 190 -39.67 -9.98 -4.85
C VAL A 190 -39.87 -10.48 -6.27
N LEU A 191 -38.87 -11.09 -6.89
CA LEU A 191 -39.04 -11.73 -8.21
C LEU A 191 -39.98 -12.93 -8.20
N ARG A 192 -40.14 -13.59 -7.04
CA ARG A 192 -41.02 -14.74 -6.88
C ARG A 192 -42.44 -14.36 -6.48
N LYS A 193 -42.66 -13.12 -6.00
CA LYS A 193 -43.98 -12.57 -5.63
C LYS A 193 -44.24 -11.30 -6.43
N THR A 194 -45.05 -11.46 -7.48
CA THR A 194 -45.50 -10.46 -8.44
C THR A 194 -45.72 -9.04 -7.89
N ALA A 195 -45.38 -8.06 -8.73
CA ALA A 195 -45.46 -6.60 -8.62
C ALA A 195 -46.66 -6.03 -7.82
N GLU A 196 -46.46 -5.80 -6.52
CA GLU A 196 -47.15 -4.72 -5.81
C GLU A 196 -46.36 -3.42 -6.02
N SER A 197 -47.04 -2.37 -6.51
CA SER A 197 -46.42 -1.16 -7.07
C SER A 197 -45.51 -0.39 -6.10
N ASP A 198 -45.82 -0.44 -4.80
CA ASP A 198 -45.08 0.32 -3.78
C ASP A 198 -43.75 -0.36 -3.44
N GLN A 199 -43.71 -1.69 -3.52
CA GLN A 199 -42.50 -2.48 -3.30
C GLN A 199 -41.54 -2.34 -4.49
N LEU A 200 -42.06 -2.19 -5.71
CA LEU A 200 -41.25 -1.95 -6.91
C LEU A 200 -40.45 -0.65 -6.82
N GLN A 201 -41.07 0.46 -6.41
CA GLN A 201 -40.37 1.75 -6.28
C GLN A 201 -39.26 1.70 -5.24
N THR A 202 -39.54 1.11 -4.07
CA THR A 202 -38.56 0.94 -2.99
C THR A 202 -37.37 0.08 -3.46
N THR A 203 -37.66 -0.97 -4.23
CA THR A 203 -36.66 -1.88 -4.78
C THR A 203 -35.79 -1.20 -5.85
N LEU A 204 -36.40 -0.44 -6.76
CA LEU A 204 -35.68 0.36 -7.76
C LEU A 204 -34.79 1.40 -7.09
N HIS A 205 -35.25 2.00 -5.99
CA HIS A 205 -34.45 2.96 -5.24
C HIS A 205 -33.24 2.31 -4.55
N ALA A 206 -33.42 1.14 -3.91
CA ALA A 206 -32.34 0.37 -3.29
C ALA A 206 -31.31 -0.09 -4.33
N LEU A 207 -31.77 -0.60 -5.49
CA LEU A 207 -30.90 -0.95 -6.62
C LEU A 207 -30.10 0.26 -7.11
N ASN A 208 -30.74 1.42 -7.28
CA ASN A 208 -30.05 2.63 -7.72
C ASN A 208 -28.98 3.09 -6.71
N GLN A 209 -29.25 2.97 -5.41
CA GLN A 209 -28.26 3.28 -4.36
C GLN A 209 -27.08 2.30 -4.38
N THR A 210 -27.34 1.00 -4.50
CA THR A 210 -26.29 -0.03 -4.61
C THR A 210 -25.42 0.21 -5.85
N MET A 211 -26.03 0.56 -6.98
CA MET A 211 -25.28 0.88 -8.20
C MET A 211 -24.36 2.08 -8.01
N HIS A 212 -24.84 3.16 -7.39
CA HIS A 212 -23.99 4.32 -7.09
C HIS A 212 -22.87 4.02 -6.08
N ASN A 213 -23.08 3.09 -5.15
CA ASN A 213 -22.00 2.63 -4.25
C ASN A 213 -20.92 1.87 -5.03
N MET A 214 -21.32 0.99 -5.95
CA MET A 214 -20.41 0.21 -6.80
C MET A 214 -19.65 1.10 -7.80
N GLU A 215 -20.31 2.08 -8.40
CA GLU A 215 -19.69 3.06 -9.31
C GLU A 215 -18.60 3.88 -8.58
N ARG A 216 -18.89 4.33 -7.35
CA ARG A 216 -17.89 5.01 -6.51
C ARG A 216 -16.71 4.11 -6.13
N LEU A 217 -16.95 2.81 -5.91
CA LEU A 217 -15.88 1.86 -5.65
C LEU A 217 -15.00 1.67 -6.90
N SER A 218 -15.61 1.48 -8.08
CA SER A 218 -14.89 1.34 -9.36
C SER A 218 -14.01 2.55 -9.66
N ALA A 219 -14.55 3.77 -9.55
CA ALA A 219 -13.81 5.00 -9.82
C ALA A 219 -12.59 5.18 -8.90
N ARG A 220 -12.69 4.72 -7.64
CA ARG A 220 -11.56 4.76 -6.69
C ARG A 220 -10.50 3.72 -6.99
N LEU A 221 -10.92 2.53 -7.44
CA LEU A 221 -9.98 1.49 -7.89
C LEU A 221 -9.23 1.93 -9.14
N GLU A 222 -9.89 2.64 -10.06
CA GLU A 222 -9.25 3.22 -11.26
C GLU A 222 -8.27 4.37 -10.93
N GLN A 223 -8.58 5.19 -9.93
CA GLN A 223 -7.70 6.28 -9.47
C GLN A 223 -6.46 5.80 -8.71
N GLY A 224 -6.48 4.60 -8.11
CA GLY A 224 -5.33 3.98 -7.48
C GLY A 224 -4.34 3.43 -8.51
N SER A 225 -3.63 4.33 -9.18
CA SER A 225 -2.80 4.16 -10.39
C SER A 225 -1.56 3.25 -10.30
N THR A 226 -1.60 2.19 -9.49
CA THR A 226 -0.69 1.06 -9.67
C THR A 226 -1.28 0.12 -10.73
N PRO A 227 -0.49 -0.39 -11.69
CA PRO A 227 -0.97 -1.38 -12.65
C PRO A 227 -1.30 -2.67 -11.92
N LEU A 228 -2.52 -2.78 -11.41
CA LEU A 228 -3.13 -4.04 -11.03
C LEU A 228 -3.27 -4.82 -12.33
N LEU A 229 -2.66 -6.00 -12.42
CA LEU A 229 -2.45 -6.67 -13.71
C LEU A 229 -3.75 -7.01 -14.45
N GLY A 230 -3.62 -7.34 -15.74
CA GLY A 230 -4.69 -7.38 -16.73
C GLY A 230 -6.00 -8.09 -16.34
N ASP A 231 -5.96 -9.11 -15.48
CA ASP A 231 -7.14 -9.84 -14.99
C ASP A 231 -8.06 -8.98 -14.11
N ILE A 232 -7.51 -8.05 -13.32
CA ILE A 232 -8.32 -7.14 -12.49
C ILE A 232 -8.91 -6.06 -13.38
N HIS A 233 -8.13 -5.54 -14.34
CA HIS A 233 -8.64 -4.57 -15.30
C HIS A 233 -9.76 -5.15 -16.17
N SER A 234 -9.64 -6.38 -16.66
CA SER A 234 -10.69 -7.03 -17.46
C SER A 234 -11.94 -7.28 -16.63
N THR A 235 -11.80 -7.78 -15.40
CA THR A 235 -12.94 -8.01 -14.50
C THR A 235 -13.60 -6.70 -14.06
N LEU A 236 -12.82 -5.65 -13.82
CA LEU A 236 -13.32 -4.32 -13.48
C LEU A 236 -14.04 -3.68 -14.66
N ALA A 237 -13.49 -3.81 -15.88
CA ALA A 237 -14.13 -3.35 -17.10
C ALA A 237 -15.45 -4.09 -17.39
N GLU A 238 -15.48 -5.41 -17.21
CA GLU A 238 -16.69 -6.22 -17.34
C GLU A 238 -17.74 -5.83 -16.29
N THR A 239 -17.31 -5.60 -15.04
CA THR A 239 -18.18 -5.12 -13.96
C THR A 239 -18.75 -3.74 -14.31
N SER A 240 -17.91 -2.79 -14.70
CA SER A 240 -18.32 -1.43 -15.08
C SER A 240 -19.33 -1.45 -16.24
N SER A 241 -19.08 -2.27 -17.27
CA SER A 241 -19.99 -2.43 -18.41
C SER A 241 -21.33 -3.05 -18.02
N ALA A 242 -21.32 -4.10 -17.18
CA ALA A 242 -22.54 -4.72 -16.66
C ALA A 242 -23.35 -3.72 -15.82
N MET A 243 -22.68 -2.93 -14.98
CA MET A 243 -23.31 -1.89 -14.15
C MET A 243 -23.94 -0.78 -15.00
N GLN A 244 -23.27 -0.33 -16.06
CA GLN A 244 -23.81 0.69 -16.96
C GLN A 244 -25.03 0.19 -17.74
N THR A 245 -25.02 -1.09 -18.13
CA THR A 245 -26.15 -1.75 -18.78
C THR A 245 -27.33 -1.91 -17.82
N ALA A 246 -27.06 -2.31 -16.58
CA ALA A 246 -28.08 -2.42 -15.53
C ALA A 246 -28.72 -1.05 -15.22
N GLN A 247 -27.91 0.01 -15.12
CA GLN A 247 -28.41 1.37 -14.88
C GLN A 247 -29.30 1.86 -16.02
N SER A 248 -28.92 1.60 -17.27
CA SER A 248 -29.73 1.97 -18.44
C SER A 248 -31.09 1.25 -18.43
N ALA A 249 -31.09 -0.06 -18.17
CA ALA A 249 -32.32 -0.84 -18.06
C ALA A 249 -33.22 -0.36 -16.90
N LEU A 250 -32.64 0.04 -15.77
CA LEU A 250 -33.39 0.58 -14.64
C LEU A 250 -33.99 1.96 -14.92
N LYS A 251 -33.29 2.83 -15.67
CA LYS A 251 -33.85 4.10 -16.15
C LYS A 251 -35.05 3.88 -17.08
N GLU A 252 -34.96 2.89 -17.98
CA GLU A 252 -36.06 2.52 -18.86
C GLU A 252 -37.27 1.97 -18.08
N ILE A 253 -37.02 1.14 -17.06
CA ILE A 253 -38.07 0.65 -16.15
C ILE A 253 -38.73 1.80 -15.39
N ALA A 254 -37.95 2.75 -14.88
CA ALA A 254 -38.48 3.90 -14.15
C ALA A 254 -39.32 4.82 -15.05
N ALA A 255 -38.90 5.04 -16.29
CA ALA A 255 -39.66 5.77 -17.29
C ALA A 255 -40.98 5.05 -17.62
N ALA A 256 -40.93 3.75 -17.92
CA ALA A 256 -42.10 2.94 -18.19
C ALA A 256 -43.09 2.89 -16.99
N ALA A 257 -42.56 2.78 -15.77
CA ALA A 257 -43.38 2.81 -14.55
C ALA A 257 -44.03 4.18 -14.29
N SER A 258 -43.39 5.27 -14.70
CA SER A 258 -43.98 6.61 -14.65
C SER A 258 -45.10 6.76 -15.69
N ASP A 259 -44.92 6.20 -16.89
CA ASP A 259 -45.86 6.26 -18.00
C ASP A 259 -47.07 5.31 -17.84
N ILE A 260 -46.94 4.23 -17.06
CA ILE A 260 -48.05 3.32 -16.72
C ILE A 260 -49.21 4.04 -16.01
N ARG A 261 -48.96 5.19 -15.37
CA ARG A 261 -50.04 6.02 -14.78
C ARG A 261 -50.91 6.74 -15.83
N THR A 262 -50.47 6.80 -17.09
CA THR A 262 -51.16 7.52 -18.16
C THR A 262 -51.41 6.69 -19.42
N ALA A 263 -50.75 5.54 -19.60
CA ALA A 263 -50.96 4.64 -20.72
C ALA A 263 -50.83 3.16 -20.32
N THR A 264 -51.69 2.31 -20.90
CA THR A 264 -51.56 0.84 -20.88
C THR A 264 -50.32 0.42 -21.68
N ALA A 265 -49.15 0.55 -21.08
CA ALA A 265 -47.90 0.14 -21.69
C ALA A 265 -47.82 -1.39 -21.80
N ASP A 266 -47.19 -1.85 -22.87
CA ASP A 266 -47.04 -3.25 -23.22
C ASP A 266 -46.20 -3.99 -22.15
N ASN A 267 -46.86 -4.81 -21.33
CA ASN A 267 -46.31 -5.47 -20.15
C ASN A 267 -45.04 -6.30 -20.46
N SER A 268 -44.87 -6.69 -21.73
CA SER A 268 -43.73 -7.41 -22.28
C SER A 268 -42.42 -6.62 -22.21
N LEU A 269 -42.42 -5.31 -22.53
CA LEU A 269 -41.21 -4.47 -22.53
C LEU A 269 -40.66 -4.27 -21.11
N LEU A 270 -41.55 -4.05 -20.15
CA LEU A 270 -41.18 -3.93 -18.74
C LEU A 270 -40.55 -5.21 -18.20
N GLN A 271 -41.13 -6.37 -18.53
CA GLN A 271 -40.59 -7.66 -18.13
C GLN A 271 -39.22 -7.93 -18.75
N HIS A 272 -39.03 -7.64 -20.04
CA HIS A 272 -37.74 -7.82 -20.72
C HIS A 272 -36.65 -6.92 -20.16
N ASN A 273 -36.95 -5.64 -19.90
CA ASN A 273 -35.98 -4.71 -19.32
C ASN A 273 -35.62 -5.06 -17.88
N LEU A 274 -36.59 -5.53 -17.08
CA LEU A 274 -36.34 -6.02 -15.73
C LEU A 274 -35.46 -7.27 -15.73
N GLN A 275 -35.76 -8.26 -16.58
CA GLN A 275 -34.93 -9.46 -16.72
C GLN A 275 -33.50 -9.11 -17.15
N ARG A 276 -33.33 -8.15 -18.07
CA ARG A 276 -32.02 -7.67 -18.50
C ARG A 276 -31.27 -7.00 -17.34
N ALA A 277 -31.89 -6.07 -16.62
CA ALA A 277 -31.27 -5.40 -15.48
C ALA A 277 -30.79 -6.39 -14.41
N LEU A 278 -31.62 -7.37 -14.08
CA LEU A 278 -31.31 -8.39 -13.08
C LEU A 278 -30.18 -9.31 -13.52
N LYS A 279 -30.18 -9.72 -14.80
CA LYS A 279 -29.11 -10.54 -15.37
C LYS A 279 -27.76 -9.81 -15.30
N GLU A 280 -27.72 -8.54 -15.70
CA GLU A 280 -26.49 -7.76 -15.66
C GLU A 280 -26.04 -7.45 -14.22
N THR A 281 -26.98 -7.18 -13.30
CA THR A 281 -26.67 -7.01 -11.88
C THR A 281 -26.08 -8.28 -11.27
N THR A 282 -26.63 -9.45 -11.63
CA THR A 282 -26.13 -10.75 -11.18
C THR A 282 -24.74 -11.04 -11.74
N ARG A 283 -24.49 -10.66 -13.00
CA ARG A 283 -23.17 -10.76 -13.64
C ARG A 283 -22.14 -9.89 -12.91
N ALA A 284 -22.47 -8.64 -12.61
CA ALA A 284 -21.62 -7.72 -11.85
C ALA A 284 -21.35 -8.24 -10.43
N ALA A 285 -22.37 -8.70 -9.72
CA ALA A 285 -22.22 -9.27 -8.38
C ALA A 285 -21.33 -10.52 -8.37
N SER A 286 -21.45 -11.38 -9.39
CA SER A 286 -20.62 -12.58 -9.54
C SER A 286 -19.16 -12.21 -9.82
N ALA A 287 -18.90 -11.22 -10.67
CA ALA A 287 -17.56 -10.71 -10.95
C ALA A 287 -16.90 -10.10 -9.70
N VAL A 288 -17.64 -9.30 -8.91
CA VAL A 288 -17.16 -8.75 -7.63
C VAL A 288 -16.88 -9.84 -6.62
N ARG A 289 -17.74 -10.87 -6.52
CA ARG A 289 -17.49 -12.02 -5.66
C ARG A 289 -16.23 -12.77 -6.06
N GLN A 290 -16.05 -13.02 -7.35
CA GLN A 290 -14.85 -13.69 -7.87
C GLN A 290 -13.57 -12.89 -7.58
N LEU A 291 -13.63 -11.55 -7.67
CA LEU A 291 -12.54 -10.68 -7.24
C LEU A 291 -12.28 -10.79 -5.74
N SER A 292 -13.33 -10.77 -4.92
CA SER A 292 -13.20 -10.92 -3.47
C SER A 292 -12.57 -12.27 -3.08
N GLU A 293 -13.06 -13.37 -3.65
CA GLU A 293 -12.51 -14.71 -3.42
C GLU A 293 -11.06 -14.80 -3.90
N THR A 294 -10.71 -14.15 -5.01
CA THR A 294 -9.33 -14.08 -5.52
C THR A 294 -8.41 -13.32 -4.55
N ILE A 295 -8.87 -12.18 -4.02
CA ILE A 295 -8.11 -11.38 -3.04
C ILE A 295 -7.94 -12.14 -1.72
N GLU A 296 -8.97 -12.85 -1.27
CA GLU A 296 -8.97 -13.59 -0.01
C GLU A 296 -8.08 -14.83 -0.07
N GLN A 297 -8.15 -15.59 -1.18
CA GLN A 297 -7.38 -16.82 -1.36
C GLN A 297 -5.95 -16.56 -1.83
N ARG A 298 -5.71 -15.49 -2.58
CA ARG A 298 -4.41 -15.16 -3.17
C ARG A 298 -4.14 -13.66 -3.14
N PRO A 299 -3.90 -13.05 -1.97
CA PRO A 299 -3.59 -11.62 -1.88
C PRO A 299 -2.38 -11.21 -2.74
N GLU A 300 -1.49 -12.16 -3.08
CA GLU A 300 -0.38 -11.95 -4.00
C GLU A 300 -0.79 -11.68 -5.46
N THR A 301 -1.98 -12.05 -5.92
CA THR A 301 -2.41 -11.80 -7.32
C THR A 301 -2.72 -10.33 -7.58
N LEU A 302 -3.04 -9.56 -6.55
CA LEU A 302 -3.16 -8.09 -6.64
C LEU A 302 -1.84 -7.43 -7.07
N LEU A 303 -0.72 -8.05 -6.74
CA LEU A 303 0.61 -7.48 -6.93
C LEU A 303 1.41 -8.17 -8.04
N ARG A 304 1.08 -9.44 -8.37
CA ARG A 304 1.89 -10.26 -9.27
C ARG A 304 1.53 -10.15 -10.74
N GLY A 305 0.30 -9.78 -11.07
CA GLY A 305 -0.81 -10.66 -11.26
C GLY A 305 -0.49 -11.67 -12.34
N LYS A 306 -1.42 -11.95 -13.25
CA LYS A 306 -1.34 -13.18 -14.02
C LYS A 306 -0.22 -13.12 -15.06
N GLY A 307 0.95 -13.65 -14.68
CA GLY A 307 1.92 -14.15 -15.62
C GLY A 307 1.31 -15.34 -16.32
N GLU A 308 0.99 -15.17 -17.60
CA GLU A 308 0.68 -16.28 -18.49
C GLU A 308 1.89 -17.23 -18.50
N HIS A 309 1.62 -18.51 -18.24
CA HIS A 309 2.55 -19.61 -18.52
C HIS A 309 2.33 -20.09 -19.95
#